data_AF-A0A2P5FR96-F1
#
_entry.id   AF-A0A2P5FR96-F1
#
_cell.length_a   1.000
_cell.length_b   1.000
_cell.length_c   1.000
_cell.angle_alpha   90.00
_cell.angle_beta   90.00
_cell.angle_gamma   90.00
#
_symmetry.space_group_name_H-M   'P 1'
#
loop_
_entity.id
_entity.type
_entity.pdbx_description
1 polymer ?
#
loop_
_entity_poly.entity_id
_entity_poly.type
_entity_poly.pdbx_seq_one_letter_code
_entity_poly.pdbx_strand_id
1 'polypeptide(L)'
;MLTKFGYDLQLRSLMCDRIPLLVQVISVVTMSWIMGLIIAWRLAIVLIVVQPLIITCFYIRLVTLKSRSKKAIKEQDDSTKLTYEAVSNLRTIKAFSSQDLILKWLEKVQEGSQKERNRQLWFASIVLGVSSSIKKCNWGLNYWYSGKLVTKGYISPRQVFQTIIILSNTSRIIADAGSMKGSTTHSKV
;
A
#
# COMPACT_ATOMS: atom_id res chain seq x y z
N MET A 1 -26.00 -25.88 -15.51
CA MET A 1 -24.77 -26.59 -15.94
C MET A 1 -23.62 -25.61 -16.21
N LEU A 2 -23.84 -24.53 -16.97
CA LEU A 2 -22.83 -23.50 -17.28
C LEU A 2 -22.26 -22.76 -16.06
N THR A 3 -23.07 -22.48 -15.05
CA THR A 3 -22.60 -21.86 -13.79
C THR A 3 -21.64 -22.76 -13.03
N LYS A 4 -21.95 -24.06 -12.91
CA LYS A 4 -21.11 -25.06 -12.22
C LYS A 4 -19.73 -25.22 -12.89
N PHE A 5 -19.71 -25.24 -14.23
CA PHE A 5 -18.47 -25.30 -15.02
C PHE A 5 -17.59 -24.05 -14.84
N GLY A 6 -18.20 -22.87 -14.70
CA GLY A 6 -17.50 -21.62 -14.38
C GLY A 6 -16.87 -21.65 -12.98
N TYR A 7 -17.59 -22.18 -11.98
CA TYR A 7 -17.06 -22.34 -10.62
C TYR A 7 -15.86 -23.30 -10.58
N ASP A 8 -15.93 -24.44 -11.28
CA ASP A 8 -14.85 -25.43 -11.32
C ASP A 8 -13.59 -24.87 -12.02
N LEU A 9 -13.76 -24.11 -13.11
CA LEU A 9 -12.66 -23.42 -13.80
C LEU A 9 -12.00 -22.36 -12.93
N GLN A 10 -12.80 -21.57 -12.21
CA GLN A 10 -12.30 -20.54 -11.31
C GLN A 10 -11.62 -21.13 -10.08
N LEU A 11 -12.14 -22.23 -9.53
CA LEU A 11 -11.46 -22.99 -8.48
C LEU A 11 -10.14 -23.55 -8.98
N ARG A 12 -10.13 -24.17 -10.17
CA ARG A 12 -8.93 -24.80 -10.72
C ARG A 12 -7.84 -23.76 -11.05
N SER A 13 -8.19 -22.61 -11.61
CA SER A 13 -7.23 -21.52 -11.85
C SER A 13 -6.70 -20.93 -10.54
N LEU A 14 -7.57 -20.74 -9.54
CA LEU A 14 -7.15 -20.31 -8.20
C LEU A 14 -6.19 -21.32 -7.56
N MET A 15 -6.44 -22.63 -7.64
CA MET A 15 -5.53 -23.60 -7.02
C MET A 15 -4.21 -23.72 -7.79
N CYS A 16 -4.26 -23.67 -9.13
CA CYS A 16 -3.10 -23.84 -9.98
C CYS A 16 -2.13 -22.65 -9.90
N ASP A 17 -2.63 -21.42 -9.71
CA ASP A 17 -1.76 -20.23 -9.66
C ASP A 17 -1.35 -19.83 -8.23
N ARG A 18 -2.16 -20.16 -7.22
CA ARG A 18 -1.92 -19.69 -5.84
C ARG A 18 -0.99 -20.60 -5.05
N ILE A 19 -1.17 -21.90 -5.17
CA ILE A 19 -0.41 -22.87 -4.38
C ILE A 19 1.09 -22.81 -4.73
N PRO A 20 1.50 -22.79 -6.02
CA PRO A 20 2.92 -22.73 -6.37
C PRO A 20 3.56 -21.42 -5.90
N LEU A 21 2.84 -20.30 -6.04
CA LEU A 21 3.30 -18.98 -5.62
C LEU A 21 3.53 -18.90 -4.11
N LEU A 22 2.63 -19.48 -3.30
CA LEU A 22 2.80 -19.54 -1.85
C LEU A 22 4.00 -20.41 -1.46
N VAL A 23 4.15 -21.58 -2.09
CA VAL A 23 5.28 -22.48 -1.86
C VAL A 23 6.60 -21.82 -2.26
N GLN A 24 6.62 -21.09 -3.38
CA GLN A 24 7.77 -20.32 -3.84
C GLN A 24 8.14 -19.22 -2.85
N VAL A 25 7.16 -18.43 -2.38
CA VAL A 25 7.39 -17.38 -1.39
C VAL A 25 7.97 -17.97 -0.10
N ILE A 26 7.40 -19.06 0.42
CA ILE A 26 7.88 -19.70 1.65
C ILE A 26 9.32 -20.20 1.47
N SER A 27 9.61 -20.88 0.36
CA SER A 27 10.94 -21.42 0.06
C SER A 27 12.00 -20.32 -0.08
N VAL A 28 11.66 -19.21 -0.73
CA VAL A 28 12.60 -18.09 -0.93
C VAL A 28 12.84 -17.33 0.38
N VAL A 29 11.82 -17.17 1.23
CA VAL A 29 11.95 -16.54 2.54
C VAL A 29 12.86 -17.36 3.45
N THR A 30 12.66 -18.69 3.52
CA THR A 30 13.50 -19.56 4.35
C THR A 30 14.94 -19.57 3.85
N MET A 31 15.17 -19.71 2.54
CA MET A 31 16.53 -19.63 1.97
C MET A 31 17.20 -18.29 2.26
N SER A 32 16.49 -17.17 2.09
CA SER A 32 17.05 -15.83 2.34
C SER A 32 17.43 -15.63 3.81
N TRP A 33 16.61 -16.14 4.73
CA TRP A 33 16.89 -16.03 6.16
C TRP A 33 18.12 -16.86 6.54
N ILE A 34 18.19 -18.12 6.08
CA ILE A 34 19.32 -19.02 6.34
C ILE A 34 20.60 -18.42 5.77
N MET A 35 20.57 -17.93 4.52
CA MET A 35 21.75 -17.35 3.87
C MET A 35 22.22 -16.06 4.55
N GLY A 36 21.29 -15.22 5.03
CA GLY A 36 21.61 -14.01 5.78
C GLY A 36 22.26 -14.29 7.14
N LEU A 37 21.82 -15.35 7.83
CA LEU A 37 22.41 -15.77 9.11
C LEU A 37 23.82 -16.36 8.94
N ILE A 38 24.04 -17.18 7.90
CA ILE A 38 25.32 -17.86 7.65
C ILE A 38 26.40 -16.86 7.22
N ILE A 39 26.08 -15.93 6.32
CA ILE A 39 27.08 -15.01 5.74
C ILE A 39 27.46 -13.92 6.75
N ALA A 40 26.51 -13.47 7.57
CA ALA A 40 26.69 -12.23 8.32
C ALA A 40 25.84 -12.15 9.59
N TRP A 41 26.09 -13.02 10.58
CA TRP A 41 25.46 -12.98 11.91
C TRP A 41 25.41 -11.57 12.54
N ARG A 42 26.48 -10.76 12.36
CA ARG A 42 26.54 -9.38 12.86
C ARG A 42 25.57 -8.42 12.16
N LEU A 43 25.32 -8.62 10.86
CA LEU A 43 24.31 -7.87 10.10
C LEU A 43 22.89 -8.34 10.46
N ALA A 44 22.71 -9.64 10.68
CA ALA A 44 21.43 -10.22 11.05
C ALA A 44 20.88 -9.62 12.37
N ILE A 45 21.72 -9.40 13.37
CA ILE A 45 21.32 -8.75 14.64
C ILE A 45 20.76 -7.33 14.40
N VAL A 46 21.44 -6.53 13.56
CA VAL A 46 20.97 -5.17 13.24
C VAL A 46 19.63 -5.20 12.51
N LEU A 47 19.45 -6.14 11.58
CA LEU A 47 18.19 -6.34 10.87
C LEU A 47 17.04 -6.73 11.81
N ILE A 48 17.31 -7.57 12.81
CA ILE A 48 16.33 -7.96 13.84
C ILE A 48 15.91 -6.76 14.68
N VAL A 49 16.85 -5.88 15.07
CA VAL A 49 16.54 -4.66 15.84
C VAL A 49 15.75 -3.65 14.99
N VAL A 50 16.02 -3.60 13.69
CA VAL A 50 15.39 -2.67 12.75
C VAL A 50 13.96 -3.12 12.34
N GLN A 51 13.71 -4.43 12.29
CA GLN A 51 12.41 -5.03 11.96
C GLN A 51 11.20 -4.39 12.67
N PRO A 52 11.15 -4.26 14.01
CA PRO A 52 10.00 -3.67 14.70
C PRO A 52 9.72 -2.21 14.30
N LEU A 53 10.76 -1.44 13.98
CA LEU A 53 10.63 -0.06 13.53
C LEU A 53 9.98 0.00 12.14
N ILE A 54 10.37 -0.90 11.24
CA ILE A 54 9.78 -1.03 9.90
C ILE A 54 8.32 -1.46 9.99
N ILE A 55 8.01 -2.45 10.83
CA ILE A 55 6.65 -2.97 11.04
C ILE A 55 5.74 -1.84 11.55
N THR A 56 6.22 -1.04 12.51
CA THR A 56 5.46 0.08 13.07
C THR A 56 5.16 1.14 12.01
N CYS A 57 6.17 1.53 11.20
CA CYS A 57 5.96 2.46 10.08
C CYS A 57 5.01 1.91 9.01
N PHE A 58 5.08 0.61 8.72
CA PHE A 58 4.19 -0.04 7.76
C PHE A 58 2.75 -0.06 8.26
N TYR A 59 2.55 -0.35 9.54
CA TYR A 59 1.22 -0.34 10.16
C TYR A 59 0.57 1.05 10.11
N ILE A 60 1.30 2.11 10.50
CA ILE A 60 0.82 3.50 10.43
C ILE A 60 0.39 3.86 9.01
N ARG A 61 1.16 3.45 8.00
CA ARG A 61 0.81 3.67 6.59
C ARG A 61 -0.43 2.92 6.17
N LEU A 62 -0.52 1.63 6.50
CA LEU A 62 -1.67 0.80 6.15
C LEU A 62 -2.96 1.37 6.77
N VAL A 63 -2.91 1.74 8.04
CA VAL A 63 -4.06 2.34 8.74
C VAL A 63 -4.46 3.67 8.09
N THR A 64 -3.48 4.53 7.78
CA THR A 64 -3.73 5.80 7.10
C THR A 64 -4.34 5.59 5.71
N LEU A 65 -3.80 4.66 4.92
CA LEU A 65 -4.28 4.36 3.58
C LEU A 65 -5.68 3.73 3.59
N LYS A 66 -5.96 2.82 4.53
CA LYS A 66 -7.27 2.19 4.68
C LYS A 66 -8.34 3.19 5.12
N SER A 67 -7.99 4.07 6.06
CA SER A 67 -8.86 5.17 6.49
C SER A 67 -9.17 6.13 5.33
N ARG A 68 -8.14 6.46 4.54
CA ARG A 68 -8.24 7.29 3.32
C ARG A 68 -9.12 6.65 2.25
N SER A 69 -8.90 5.38 1.94
CA SER A 69 -9.68 4.65 0.93
C SER A 69 -11.16 4.61 1.31
N LYS A 70 -11.50 4.33 2.57
CA LYS A 70 -12.89 4.38 3.04
C LYS A 70 -13.52 5.77 2.92
N LYS A 71 -12.77 6.83 3.26
CA LYS A 71 -13.25 8.21 3.11
C LYS A 71 -13.44 8.58 1.64
N ALA A 72 -12.49 8.25 0.78
CA ALA A 72 -12.55 8.52 -0.65
C ALA A 72 -13.74 7.81 -1.31
N ILE A 73 -14.01 6.54 -0.97
CA ILE A 73 -15.17 5.81 -1.48
C ILE A 73 -16.47 6.49 -1.04
N LYS A 74 -16.60 6.88 0.23
CA LYS A 74 -17.80 7.59 0.72
C LYS A 74 -18.00 8.94 0.05
N GLU A 75 -16.94 9.75 -0.05
CA GLU A 75 -16.98 11.05 -0.73
C GLU A 75 -17.34 10.89 -2.21
N GLN A 76 -16.86 9.83 -2.86
CA GLN A 76 -17.21 9.51 -4.24
C GLN A 76 -18.69 9.12 -4.37
N ASP A 77 -19.19 8.24 -3.50
CA ASP A 77 -20.60 7.83 -3.49
C ASP A 77 -21.55 9.01 -3.24
N ASP A 78 -21.21 9.89 -2.29
CA ASP A 78 -22.00 11.08 -1.98
C ASP A 78 -21.96 12.09 -3.14
N SER A 79 -20.80 12.29 -3.77
CA SER A 79 -20.68 13.16 -4.95
C SER A 79 -21.50 12.62 -6.12
N THR A 80 -21.48 11.31 -6.32
CA THR A 80 -22.27 10.64 -7.36
C THR A 80 -23.77 10.78 -7.08
N LYS A 81 -24.23 10.57 -5.83
CA LYS A 81 -25.63 10.81 -5.42
C LYS A 81 -26.05 12.26 -5.61
N LEU A 82 -25.24 13.22 -5.16
CA LEU A 82 -25.48 14.65 -5.34
C LEU A 82 -25.55 15.02 -6.82
N THR A 83 -24.73 14.41 -7.67
CA THR A 83 -24.79 14.61 -9.12
C THR A 83 -26.11 14.08 -9.70
N TYR A 84 -26.57 12.90 -9.26
CA TYR A 84 -27.87 12.36 -9.67
C TYR A 84 -29.05 13.23 -9.21
N GLU A 85 -29.03 13.72 -7.96
CA GLU A 85 -30.04 14.64 -7.42
C GLU A 85 -30.00 16.00 -8.13
N ALA A 86 -28.81 16.54 -8.40
CA ALA A 86 -28.66 17.80 -9.13
C ALA A 86 -29.18 17.67 -10.57
N VAL A 87 -28.83 16.59 -11.28
CA VAL A 87 -29.30 16.35 -12.67
C VAL A 87 -30.82 16.18 -12.73
N SER A 88 -31.42 15.49 -11.75
CA SER A 88 -32.89 15.35 -11.68
C SER A 88 -33.59 16.67 -11.33
N ASN A 89 -33.01 17.47 -10.42
CA ASN A 89 -33.55 18.78 -10.03
C ASN A 89 -33.23 19.91 -11.02
N LEU A 90 -32.27 19.74 -11.93
CA LEU A 90 -31.91 20.76 -12.94
C LEU A 90 -33.08 21.13 -13.86
N ARG A 91 -33.98 20.15 -14.11
CA ARG A 91 -35.23 20.37 -14.86
C ARG A 91 -36.22 21.24 -14.06
N THR A 92 -36.20 21.14 -12.73
CA THR A 92 -37.04 21.91 -11.80
C THR A 92 -36.48 23.31 -11.53
N ILE A 93 -35.15 23.44 -11.44
CA ILE A 93 -34.46 24.74 -11.25
C ILE A 93 -34.58 25.61 -12.49
N LYS A 94 -34.55 25.02 -13.71
CA LYS A 94 -34.90 25.78 -14.93
C LYS A 94 -36.36 26.26 -14.94
N ALA A 95 -37.25 25.62 -14.18
CA ALA A 95 -38.65 26.02 -14.06
C ALA A 95 -38.91 27.07 -12.96
N PHE A 96 -38.05 27.16 -11.94
CA PHE A 96 -38.09 28.18 -10.87
C PHE A 96 -36.93 29.17 -11.03
N SER A 97 -37.21 30.38 -11.52
CA SER A 97 -36.25 31.46 -11.79
C SER A 97 -35.57 32.05 -10.53
N SER A 98 -34.90 31.23 -9.71
CA SER A 98 -34.21 31.62 -8.45
C SER A 98 -32.83 30.96 -8.33
N GLN A 99 -32.00 31.09 -9.38
CA GLN A 99 -30.64 30.53 -9.40
C GLN A 99 -29.67 31.23 -8.43
N ASP A 100 -29.81 32.55 -8.24
CA ASP A 100 -28.84 33.34 -7.46
C ASP A 100 -28.83 33.05 -5.96
N LEU A 101 -29.99 32.75 -5.37
CA LEU A 101 -30.10 32.42 -3.95
C LEU A 101 -29.47 31.04 -3.63
N ILE A 102 -29.62 30.08 -4.55
CA ILE A 102 -29.09 28.73 -4.41
C ILE A 102 -27.55 28.76 -4.57
N LEU A 103 -27.03 29.54 -5.54
CA LEU A 103 -25.59 29.72 -5.73
C LEU A 103 -24.89 30.30 -4.50
N LYS A 104 -25.45 31.35 -3.89
CA LYS A 104 -24.90 31.91 -2.64
C LYS A 104 -24.90 30.92 -1.48
N TRP A 105 -25.90 30.05 -1.39
CA TRP A 105 -25.96 29.03 -0.35
C TRP A 105 -24.91 27.94 -0.57
N LEU A 106 -24.71 27.53 -1.83
CA LEU A 106 -23.72 26.51 -2.22
C LEU A 106 -22.29 27.00 -1.99
N GLU A 107 -22.00 28.27 -2.32
CA GLU A 107 -20.71 28.91 -2.07
C GLU A 107 -20.37 28.92 -0.56
N LYS A 108 -21.35 29.26 0.28
CA LYS A 108 -21.17 29.29 1.74
C LYS A 108 -20.93 27.91 2.35
N VAL A 109 -21.61 26.87 1.85
CA VAL A 109 -21.39 25.47 2.27
C VAL A 109 -20.03 24.96 1.79
N GLN A 110 -19.60 25.39 0.60
CA GLN A 110 -18.33 25.00 0.01
C GLN A 110 -17.14 25.54 0.80
N GLU A 111 -17.16 26.79 1.25
CA GLU A 111 -16.05 27.38 2.02
C GLU A 111 -15.74 26.64 3.34
N GLY A 112 -16.79 26.21 4.06
CA GLY A 112 -16.64 25.44 5.30
C GLY A 112 -15.99 24.06 5.06
N SER A 113 -16.47 23.34 4.05
CA SER A 113 -15.95 22.02 3.66
C SER A 113 -14.49 22.09 3.17
N GLN A 114 -14.13 23.16 2.45
CA GLN A 114 -12.79 23.31 1.87
C GLN A 114 -11.69 23.43 2.94
N LYS A 115 -11.90 24.19 4.02
CA LYS A 115 -10.90 24.36 5.09
C LYS A 115 -10.62 23.05 5.84
N GLU A 116 -11.67 22.32 6.18
CA GLU A 116 -11.53 21.03 6.88
C GLU A 116 -10.87 19.98 5.98
N ARG A 117 -11.25 19.92 4.71
CA ARG A 117 -10.67 19.00 3.73
C ARG A 117 -9.18 19.31 3.51
N ASN A 118 -8.82 20.58 3.39
CA ASN A 118 -7.42 20.99 3.23
C ASN A 118 -6.58 20.59 4.46
N ARG A 119 -7.07 20.86 5.67
CA ARG A 119 -6.36 20.46 6.90
C ARG A 119 -6.17 18.95 7.00
N GLN A 120 -7.20 18.16 6.67
CA GLN A 120 -7.08 16.70 6.63
C GLN A 120 -6.06 16.24 5.58
N LEU A 121 -6.08 16.84 4.37
CA LEU A 121 -5.13 16.54 3.30
C LEU A 121 -3.68 16.78 3.74
N TRP A 122 -3.38 17.96 4.29
CA TRP A 122 -2.05 18.31 4.81
C TRP A 122 -1.55 17.32 5.87
N PHE A 123 -2.39 16.99 6.85
CA PHE A 123 -2.01 16.04 7.91
C PHE A 123 -1.61 14.67 7.35
N ALA A 124 -2.36 14.11 6.40
CA ALA A 124 -1.98 12.82 5.85
C ALA A 124 -0.79 12.89 4.91
N SER A 125 -0.62 13.98 4.16
CA SER A 125 0.57 14.18 3.34
C SER A 125 1.82 14.19 4.22
N ILE A 126 1.77 14.86 5.37
CA ILE A 126 2.84 14.86 6.37
C ILE A 126 3.07 13.45 6.91
N VAL A 127 2.02 12.74 7.35
CA VAL A 127 2.15 11.37 7.90
C VAL A 127 2.74 10.40 6.88
N LEU A 128 2.28 10.44 5.63
CA LEU A 128 2.79 9.59 4.56
C LEU A 128 4.22 9.96 4.15
N GLY A 129 4.53 11.26 4.13
CA GLY A 129 5.86 11.79 3.84
C GLY A 129 6.89 11.40 4.89
N VAL A 130 6.60 11.64 6.17
CA VAL A 130 7.45 11.25 7.32
C VAL A 130 7.68 9.73 7.31
N SER A 131 6.62 8.96 7.11
CA SER A 131 6.72 7.50 6.99
C SER A 131 7.55 7.06 5.77
N SER A 132 7.75 7.91 4.74
CA SER A 132 8.57 7.62 3.55
C SER A 132 10.03 7.88 3.85
N SER A 133 10.29 9.02 4.47
CA SER A 133 11.62 9.44 4.87
C SER A 133 12.24 8.45 5.85
N ILE A 134 11.48 8.00 6.86
CA ILE A 134 11.98 7.01 7.85
C ILE A 134 12.40 5.70 7.16
N LYS A 135 11.58 5.17 6.22
CA LYS A 135 11.92 3.96 5.46
C LYS A 135 13.20 4.13 4.63
N LYS A 136 13.36 5.28 3.96
CA LYS A 136 14.56 5.56 3.14
C LYS A 136 15.80 5.75 4.02
N CYS A 137 15.67 6.45 5.15
CA CYS A 137 16.73 6.63 6.13
C CYS A 137 17.21 5.28 6.68
N ASN A 138 16.27 4.36 6.97
CA ASN A 138 16.59 3.01 7.40
C ASN A 138 17.41 2.23 6.37
N TRP A 139 17.06 2.32 5.09
CA TRP A 139 17.86 1.76 3.99
C TRP A 139 19.27 2.37 3.97
N GLY A 140 19.39 3.69 4.10
CA GLY A 140 20.69 4.38 4.17
C GLY A 140 21.57 3.89 5.33
N LEU A 141 21.00 3.75 6.53
CA LEU A 141 21.71 3.21 7.70
C LEU A 141 22.18 1.76 7.48
N ASN A 142 21.35 0.92 6.85
CA ASN A 142 21.73 -0.45 6.51
C ASN A 142 22.90 -0.49 5.53
N TYR A 143 22.89 0.34 4.48
CA TYR A 143 24.02 0.41 3.53
C TYR A 143 25.29 0.93 4.18
N TRP A 144 25.20 1.98 5.00
CA TRP A 144 26.35 2.52 5.73
C TRP A 144 26.97 1.47 6.65
N TYR A 145 26.14 0.75 7.41
CA TYR A 145 26.60 -0.32 8.29
C TYR A 145 27.21 -1.49 7.52
N SER A 146 26.59 -1.89 6.40
CA SER A 146 27.12 -2.92 5.50
C SER A 146 28.50 -2.54 4.95
N GLY A 147 28.66 -1.29 4.51
CA GLY A 147 29.94 -0.75 4.05
C GLY A 147 31.00 -0.75 5.16
N LYS A 148 30.64 -0.32 6.38
CA LYS A 148 31.53 -0.34 7.53
C LYS A 148 32.02 -1.76 7.88
N LEU A 149 31.19 -2.78 7.67
CA LEU A 149 31.55 -4.17 7.91
C LEU A 149 32.52 -4.73 6.86
N VAL A 150 32.39 -4.26 5.62
CA VAL A 150 33.33 -4.55 4.51
C VAL A 150 34.68 -3.89 4.73
N THR A 151 34.71 -2.61 5.13
CA THR A 151 35.97 -1.89 5.40
C THR A 151 36.78 -2.51 6.54
N LYS A 152 36.10 -3.12 7.52
CA LYS A 152 36.74 -3.84 8.63
C LYS A 152 37.20 -5.27 8.27
N GLY A 153 37.00 -5.72 7.03
CA GLY A 153 37.44 -7.03 6.55
C GLY A 153 36.64 -8.22 7.06
N TYR A 154 35.51 -8.01 7.75
CA TYR A 154 34.69 -9.11 8.27
C TYR A 154 33.87 -9.81 7.19
N ILE A 155 33.55 -9.14 6.07
CA ILE A 155 32.71 -9.67 4.99
C ILE A 155 33.26 -9.19 3.65
N SER A 156 33.28 -10.09 2.66
CA SER A 156 33.68 -9.76 1.29
C SER A 156 32.62 -8.89 0.60
N PRO A 157 32.99 -7.86 -0.19
CA PRO A 157 32.04 -7.06 -0.96
C PRO A 157 31.11 -7.93 -1.82
N ARG A 158 31.66 -9.01 -2.40
CA ARG A 158 30.91 -9.96 -3.24
C ARG A 158 29.72 -10.59 -2.49
N GLN A 159 29.94 -10.97 -1.22
CA GLN A 159 28.90 -11.59 -0.39
C GLN A 159 27.80 -10.59 -0.02
N VAL A 160 28.17 -9.33 0.22
CA VAL A 160 27.21 -8.24 0.48
C VAL A 160 26.33 -7.99 -0.75
N PHE A 161 26.92 -7.84 -1.94
CA PHE A 161 26.15 -7.66 -3.17
C PHE A 161 25.24 -8.84 -3.48
N GLN A 162 25.74 -10.07 -3.33
CA GLN A 162 24.94 -11.28 -3.56
C GLN A 162 23.73 -11.33 -2.61
N THR A 163 23.94 -11.04 -1.32
CA THR A 163 22.86 -11.03 -0.32
C THR A 163 21.81 -9.95 -0.62
N ILE A 164 22.24 -8.76 -1.03
CA ILE A 164 21.34 -7.65 -1.39
C ILE A 164 20.51 -7.99 -2.64
N ILE A 165 21.13 -8.59 -3.66
CA ILE A 165 20.42 -8.99 -4.89
C ILE A 165 19.38 -10.08 -4.59
N ILE A 166 19.74 -11.10 -3.80
CA ILE A 166 18.82 -12.15 -3.37
C ILE A 166 17.64 -11.57 -2.57
N LEU A 167 17.91 -10.68 -1.62
CA LEU A 167 16.88 -10.05 -0.79
C LEU A 167 15.95 -9.13 -1.61
N SER A 168 16.50 -8.41 -2.58
CA SER A 168 15.73 -7.54 -3.49
C SER A 168 14.82 -8.34 -4.42
N ASN A 169 15.31 -9.47 -4.94
CA ASN A 169 14.51 -10.38 -5.76
C ASN A 169 13.43 -11.09 -4.94
N THR A 170 13.73 -11.47 -3.70
CA THR A 170 12.75 -12.02 -2.75
C THR A 170 11.61 -11.03 -2.48
N SER A 171 11.95 -9.75 -2.27
CA SER A 171 10.96 -8.70 -2.04
C SER A 171 10.00 -8.52 -3.22
N ARG A 172 10.51 -8.64 -4.45
CA ARG A 172 9.68 -8.59 -5.68
C ARG A 172 8.73 -9.78 -5.76
N ILE A 173 9.22 -11.00 -5.53
CA ILE A 173 8.40 -12.22 -5.54
C ILE A 173 7.26 -12.15 -4.50
N ILE A 174 7.54 -11.60 -3.31
CA ILE A 174 6.52 -11.39 -2.26
C ILE A 174 5.52 -10.31 -2.68
N ALA A 175 5.96 -9.23 -3.30
CA ALA A 175 5.09 -8.16 -3.78
C ALA A 175 4.15 -8.65 -4.89
N ASP A 176 4.66 -9.42 -5.84
CA ASP A 176 3.87 -10.06 -6.90
C ASP A 176 2.84 -11.01 -6.28
N ALA A 177 3.26 -11.82 -5.30
CA ALA A 177 2.37 -12.70 -4.57
C ALA A 177 1.27 -11.98 -3.76
N GLY A 178 1.60 -10.81 -3.20
CA GLY A 178 0.66 -9.96 -2.46
C GLY A 178 -0.33 -9.24 -3.38
N SER A 179 0.14 -8.68 -4.50
CA SER A 179 -0.69 -8.02 -5.52
C SER A 179 -1.73 -8.97 -6.09
N MET A 180 -1.30 -10.21 -6.33
CA MET A 180 -2.18 -11.25 -6.83
C MET A 180 -3.33 -11.53 -5.84
N LYS A 181 -3.14 -11.42 -4.51
CA LYS A 181 -4.23 -11.60 -3.52
C LYS A 181 -5.22 -10.43 -3.51
N GLY A 182 -4.78 -9.22 -3.86
CA GLY A 182 -5.61 -8.00 -3.85
C GLY A 182 -6.68 -7.98 -4.96
N SER A 183 -6.38 -8.55 -6.13
CA SER A 183 -7.29 -8.52 -7.28
C SER A 183 -8.56 -9.39 -7.11
N THR A 184 -8.61 -10.31 -6.14
CA THR A 184 -9.78 -11.18 -5.95
C THR A 184 -10.76 -10.67 -4.90
N THR A 185 -10.37 -9.71 -4.04
CA THR A 185 -11.33 -9.10 -3.09
C THR A 185 -12.31 -8.17 -3.81
N HIS A 186 -11.87 -7.54 -4.91
CA HIS A 186 -12.72 -6.68 -5.73
C HIS A 186 -13.60 -7.42 -6.76
N SER A 187 -13.44 -8.75 -6.89
CA SER A 187 -14.27 -9.59 -7.78
C SER A 187 -15.41 -10.30 -7.02
N LYS A 188 -15.69 -9.86 -5.79
CA LYS A 188 -16.83 -10.31 -4.96
C LYS A 188 -17.67 -9.15 -4.42
N VAL A 189 -17.75 -8.05 -5.17
CA VAL A 189 -18.75 -7.00 -4.97
C VAL A 189 -19.48 -6.79 -6.27
#